data_AF-A0A7S2IJR0-F1
#
_entry.id   AF-A0A7S2IJR0-F1
#
_cell.length_a   1.000
_cell.length_b   1.000
_cell.length_c   1.000
_cell.angle_alpha   90.00
_cell.angle_beta   90.00
_cell.angle_gamma   90.00
#
_symmetry.space_group_name_H-M   'P 1'
#
loop_
_entity.id
_entity.type
_entity.pdbx_description
1 polymer ?
#
loop_
_entity_poly.entity_id
_entity_poly.type
_entity_poly.pdbx_seq_one_letter_code
_entity_poly.pdbx_strand_id
1 'polypeptide(L)'
;AVVTSRRGVASLAEVHPGDVAAILPLAALLTAPPAALVGELCRERPPVVRAETLVTDALCAIADRVGTECGHAVVTHNGDLSGIFDGAQALATLMPFDTWPEP
;
A
#
# COMPACT_ATOMS: atom_id res chain seq x y z
N ALA A 1 -5.69 -1.90 7.29
CA ALA A 1 -5.73 -0.61 8.02
C ALA A 1 -4.52 0.23 7.62
N VAL A 2 -4.64 1.55 7.55
CA VAL A 2 -3.50 2.46 7.31
C VAL A 2 -2.93 2.87 8.65
N VAL A 3 -1.62 2.65 8.84
CA VAL A 3 -0.92 3.03 10.07
C VAL A 3 -0.17 4.33 9.79
N THR A 4 -0.49 5.39 10.50
CA THR A 4 0.23 6.67 10.42
C THR A 4 1.16 6.80 11.62
N SER A 5 2.34 7.40 11.41
CA SER A 5 3.26 7.67 12.51
C SER A 5 2.73 8.80 13.37
N ARG A 6 2.39 8.49 14.62
CA ARG A 6 2.33 9.48 15.70
C ARG A 6 3.54 9.23 16.60
N ARG A 7 4.22 10.32 16.97
CA ARG A 7 5.46 10.33 17.77
C ARG A 7 5.53 9.15 18.75
N GLY A 8 6.52 8.26 18.58
CA GLY A 8 6.98 7.38 19.66
C GLY A 8 6.80 5.85 19.52
N VAL A 9 7.00 5.24 18.35
CA VAL A 9 7.23 3.78 18.30
C VAL A 9 8.50 3.47 17.48
N ALA A 10 9.48 2.88 18.16
CA ALA A 10 10.80 2.58 17.62
C ALA A 10 10.78 1.32 16.76
N SER A 11 10.79 1.50 15.43
CA SER A 11 11.51 0.69 14.42
C SER A 11 10.94 0.94 13.00
N LEU A 12 10.99 2.20 12.58
CA LEU A 12 10.86 2.70 11.20
C LEU A 12 11.66 4.01 11.19
N ALA A 13 12.99 3.94 11.02
CA ALA A 13 13.92 4.88 11.64
C ALA A 13 13.76 6.39 11.31
N GLU A 14 13.03 6.79 10.26
CA GLU A 14 12.76 8.22 9.96
C GLU A 14 11.37 8.38 9.33
N VAL A 15 10.29 8.17 10.10
CA VAL A 15 8.92 8.48 9.63
C VAL A 15 8.53 9.84 10.20
N HIS A 16 8.32 10.85 9.36
CA HIS A 16 7.87 12.14 9.84
C HIS A 16 6.44 12.02 10.40
N PRO A 17 6.10 12.80 11.45
CA PRO A 17 4.73 12.84 11.94
C PRO A 17 3.77 13.24 10.81
N GLY A 18 2.80 12.39 10.50
CA GLY A 18 1.88 12.58 9.36
C GLY A 18 2.11 11.60 8.20
N ASP A 19 3.30 10.99 8.11
CA ASP A 19 3.59 10.02 7.07
C ASP A 19 2.91 8.68 7.33
N VAL A 20 2.55 7.99 6.24
CA VAL A 20 2.06 6.61 6.31
C VAL A 20 3.24 5.67 6.53
N ALA A 21 3.17 4.94 7.64
CA ALA A 21 4.17 3.97 8.06
C ALA A 21 4.01 2.62 7.33
N ALA A 22 2.77 2.13 7.21
CA ALA A 22 2.47 0.84 6.59
C ALA A 22 1.00 0.71 6.16
N ILE A 23 0.74 -0.23 5.25
CA ILE A 23 -0.59 -0.80 4.99
C ILE A 23 -0.60 -2.20 5.60
N LEU A 24 -1.46 -2.42 6.59
CA LEU A 24 -1.53 -3.70 7.29
C LEU A 24 -2.72 -4.55 6.79
N PRO A 25 -2.47 -5.74 6.21
CA PRO A 25 -3.51 -6.67 5.80
C PRO A 25 -4.32 -7.16 7.01
N LEU A 26 -5.63 -7.32 6.86
CA LEU A 26 -6.48 -7.84 7.93
C LEU A 26 -6.04 -9.24 8.39
N ALA A 27 -5.60 -10.08 7.45
CA ALA A 27 -5.06 -11.41 7.78
C ALA A 27 -3.90 -11.32 8.79
N ALA A 28 -2.97 -10.37 8.61
CA ALA A 28 -1.85 -10.18 9.53
C ALA A 28 -2.32 -9.76 10.93
N LEU A 29 -3.35 -8.90 11.01
CA LEU A 29 -3.98 -8.50 12.28
C LEU A 29 -4.67 -9.69 12.98
N LEU A 30 -5.41 -10.50 12.22
CA LEU A 30 -6.14 -11.64 12.77
C LEU A 30 -5.22 -12.75 13.27
N THR A 31 -4.04 -12.89 12.69
CA THR A 31 -3.04 -13.87 13.11
C THR A 31 -2.06 -13.35 14.18
N ALA A 32 -2.09 -12.06 14.49
CA ALA A 32 -1.18 -11.47 15.46
C ALA A 32 -1.57 -11.84 16.90
N PRO A 33 -0.60 -12.03 17.80
CA PRO A 33 -0.88 -12.09 19.23
C PRO A 33 -1.64 -10.82 19.69
N PRO A 34 -2.65 -10.92 20.58
CA PRO A 34 -3.41 -9.75 21.02
C PRO A 34 -2.58 -8.66 21.71
N ALA A 35 -1.41 -9.02 22.25
CA ALA A 35 -0.48 -8.10 22.89
C ALA A 35 0.59 -7.54 21.93
N ALA A 36 0.60 -7.95 20.66
CA ALA A 36 1.58 -7.47 19.68
C ALA A 36 1.34 -5.99 19.37
N LEU A 37 2.42 -5.22 19.24
CA LEU A 37 2.30 -3.83 18.84
C LEU A 37 2.03 -3.76 17.33
N VAL A 38 1.10 -2.90 16.92
CA VAL A 38 0.77 -2.71 15.49
C VAL A 38 2.01 -2.34 14.67
N GLY A 39 2.93 -1.55 15.26
CA GLY A 39 4.21 -1.20 14.64
C GLY A 39 5.13 -2.39 14.35
N GLU A 40 5.07 -3.46 15.16
CA GLU A 40 5.85 -4.69 14.94
C GLU A 40 5.30 -5.51 13.77
N LEU A 41 4.01 -5.34 13.45
CA LEU A 41 3.37 -5.99 12.32
C LEU A 41 3.66 -5.26 10.99
N CYS A 42 4.19 -4.04 11.06
CA CYS A 42 4.52 -3.20 9.90
C CYS A 42 5.89 -3.62 9.33
N ARG A 43 5.91 -4.48 8.31
CA ARG A 43 7.17 -5.01 7.74
C ARG A 43 7.86 -4.04 6.78
N GLU A 44 7.08 -3.37 5.94
CA GLU A 44 7.62 -2.55 4.84
C GLU A 44 6.77 -1.30 4.63
N ARG A 45 7.42 -0.22 4.17
CA ARG A 45 6.70 0.99 3.76
C ARG A 45 6.02 0.75 2.42
N PRO A 46 4.73 1.10 2.30
CA PRO A 46 4.03 1.00 1.03
C PRO A 46 4.65 1.96 0.03
N PRO A 47 4.55 1.65 -1.28
CA PRO A 47 4.83 2.63 -2.32
C PRO A 47 3.89 3.82 -2.17
N VAL A 48 4.43 5.02 -2.37
CA VAL A 48 3.70 6.29 -2.30
C VAL A 48 3.61 6.85 -3.70
N VAL A 49 2.40 7.10 -4.17
CA VAL A 49 2.12 7.66 -5.50
C VAL A 49 1.34 8.96 -5.37
N ARG A 50 1.52 9.87 -6.32
CA ARG A 50 0.77 11.14 -6.36
C ARG A 50 -0.57 10.93 -7.05
N ALA A 51 -1.61 11.67 -6.69
CA ALA A 51 -2.94 11.54 -7.29
C ALA A 51 -2.96 11.77 -8.80
N GLU A 52 -2.01 12.56 -9.32
CA GLU A 52 -1.79 12.82 -10.74
C GLU A 52 -1.00 11.73 -11.48
N THR A 53 -0.54 10.67 -10.78
CA THR A 53 0.21 9.55 -11.37
C THR A 53 -0.70 8.70 -12.25
N LEU A 54 -0.21 8.24 -13.40
CA LEU A 54 -0.94 7.32 -14.26
C LEU A 54 -1.14 5.97 -13.56
N VAL A 55 -2.25 5.29 -13.88
CA VAL A 55 -2.60 3.97 -13.32
C VAL A 55 -1.47 2.95 -13.57
N THR A 56 -0.91 2.94 -14.77
CA THR A 56 0.21 2.03 -15.14
C THR A 56 1.46 2.29 -14.32
N ASP A 57 1.82 3.55 -14.11
CA ASP A 57 3.00 3.95 -13.33
C ASP A 57 2.80 3.62 -11.85
N ALA A 58 1.57 3.76 -11.34
CA ALA A 58 1.22 3.34 -9.99
C ALA A 58 1.35 1.83 -9.81
N LEU A 59 0.93 1.03 -10.80
CA LEU A 59 1.12 -0.43 -10.80
C LEU A 59 2.60 -0.82 -10.85
N CYS A 60 3.41 -0.16 -11.68
CA CYS A 60 4.86 -0.36 -11.70
C CYS A 60 5.50 -0.03 -10.34
N ALA A 61 5.11 1.10 -9.73
CA ALA A 61 5.61 1.48 -8.40
C ALA A 61 5.25 0.46 -7.32
N ILE A 62 4.10 -0.22 -7.47
CA ILE A 62 3.71 -1.34 -6.61
C ILE A 62 4.59 -2.57 -6.85
N ALA A 63 4.76 -2.97 -8.12
CA ALA A 63 5.59 -4.12 -8.47
C ALA A 63 7.04 -3.96 -8.04
N ASP A 64 7.64 -2.79 -8.27
CA ASP A 64 9.02 -2.49 -7.89
C ASP A 64 9.25 -2.59 -6.37
N ARG A 65 8.21 -2.29 -5.57
CA ARG A 65 8.31 -2.28 -4.11
C ARG A 65 7.96 -3.63 -3.49
N VAL A 66 6.92 -4.30 -3.97
CA VAL A 66 6.29 -5.46 -3.32
C VAL A 66 6.52 -6.77 -4.11
N GLY A 67 7.15 -6.68 -5.29
CA GLY A 67 7.42 -7.83 -6.17
C GLY A 67 6.19 -8.32 -6.95
N THR A 68 5.09 -7.56 -6.94
CA THR A 68 3.85 -7.84 -7.67
C THR A 68 3.05 -6.56 -7.85
N GLU A 69 2.34 -6.43 -8.97
CA GLU A 69 1.42 -5.34 -9.30
C GLU A 69 0.12 -5.39 -8.46
N CYS A 70 -0.21 -6.54 -7.87
CA CYS A 70 -1.44 -6.78 -7.10
C CYS A 70 -1.39 -6.27 -5.65
N GLY A 71 -0.38 -5.46 -5.31
CA GLY A 71 -0.23 -4.86 -3.98
C GLY A 71 -1.08 -3.61 -3.77
N HIS A 72 -0.79 -2.87 -2.70
CA HIS A 72 -1.44 -1.60 -2.38
C HIS A 72 -0.42 -0.46 -2.38
N ALA A 73 -0.84 0.70 -2.84
CA ALA A 73 -0.08 1.95 -2.73
C ALA A 73 -0.85 3.00 -1.91
N VAL A 74 -0.09 3.90 -1.29
CA VAL A 74 -0.64 5.10 -0.66
C VAL A 74 -0.73 6.20 -1.72
N VAL A 75 -1.91 6.80 -1.85
CA VAL A 75 -2.12 7.94 -2.74
C VAL A 75 -2.01 9.23 -1.94
N THR A 76 -1.18 10.14 -2.41
CA THR A 76 -1.00 11.47 -1.83
C THR A 76 -1.45 12.58 -2.79
N HIS A 77 -1.95 13.68 -2.24
CA HIS A 77 -2.27 14.90 -2.97
C HIS A 77 -1.83 16.07 -2.11
N ASN A 78 -1.00 16.97 -2.65
CA ASN A 78 -0.40 18.09 -1.91
C ASN A 78 0.37 17.68 -0.63
N GLY A 79 0.92 16.46 -0.60
CA GLY A 79 1.63 15.91 0.56
C GLY A 79 0.74 15.22 1.59
N ASP A 80 -0.58 15.33 1.46
CA ASP A 80 -1.54 14.69 2.37
C ASP A 80 -2.02 13.34 1.83
N LEU A 81 -2.30 12.42 2.76
CA LEU A 81 -2.93 11.14 2.46
C LEU A 81 -4.32 11.37 1.86
N SER A 82 -4.49 10.96 0.60
CA SER A 82 -5.77 11.05 -0.12
C SER A 82 -6.51 9.72 -0.19
N GLY A 83 -5.79 8.60 -0.17
CA GLY A 83 -6.41 7.28 -0.21
C GLY A 83 -5.43 6.13 -0.36
N ILE A 84 -5.99 4.96 -0.66
CA ILE A 84 -5.25 3.74 -0.98
C ILE A 84 -5.61 3.36 -2.41
N PHE A 85 -4.60 3.02 -3.21
CA PHE A 85 -4.77 2.45 -4.53
C PHE A 85 -4.58 0.93 -4.44
N ASP A 86 -5.58 0.18 -4.90
CA ASP A 86 -5.57 -1.29 -4.97
C ASP A 86 -5.17 -1.72 -6.38
N GLY A 87 -3.97 -2.29 -6.51
CA GLY A 87 -3.43 -2.71 -7.79
C GLY A 87 -4.18 -3.89 -8.40
N ALA A 88 -4.72 -4.80 -7.58
CA ALA A 88 -5.51 -5.92 -8.08
C ALA A 88 -6.83 -5.45 -8.70
N GLN A 89 -7.50 -4.49 -8.05
CA GLN A 89 -8.71 -3.87 -8.60
C GLN A 89 -8.42 -3.07 -9.89
N ALA A 90 -7.31 -2.35 -9.93
CA ALA A 90 -6.91 -1.61 -11.12
C ALA A 90 -6.60 -2.55 -12.30
N LEU A 91 -5.85 -3.63 -12.07
CA LEU A 91 -5.58 -4.65 -13.09
C LEU A 91 -6.85 -5.31 -13.62
N ALA A 92 -7.81 -5.64 -12.74
CA ALA A 92 -9.10 -6.20 -13.15
C ALA A 92 -9.90 -5.22 -14.04
N THR A 93 -9.69 -3.91 -13.87
CA THR A 93 -10.31 -2.88 -14.70
C THR A 93 -9.61 -2.72 -16.05
N LEU A 94 -8.28 -2.86 -16.08
CA LEU A 94 -7.46 -2.73 -17.28
C LEU A 94 -7.50 -3.98 -18.19
N MET A 95 -7.83 -5.14 -17.63
CA MET A 95 -8.01 -6.39 -18.35
C MET A 95 -9.51 -6.71 -18.45
N PRO A 96 -10.27 -6.04 -19.35
CA PRO A 96 -11.63 -6.50 -19.64
C PRO A 96 -11.53 -7.94 -20.15
N PHE A 97 -12.29 -8.84 -19.53
CA PHE A 97 -12.34 -10.28 -19.80
C PHE A 97 -12.77 -10.68 -21.23
N ASP A 98 -12.74 -9.77 -22.21
CA ASP A 98 -13.19 -9.98 -23.60
C ASP A 98 -12.06 -10.09 -24.64
N THR A 99 -10.80 -10.15 -24.24
CA THR A 99 -9.67 -10.38 -25.18
C THR A 99 -8.73 -11.48 -24.73
N TRP A 100 -9.28 -12.61 -24.28
CA TRP A 100 -8.54 -13.86 -24.39
C TRP A 100 -8.82 -14.43 -25.79
N PRO A 101 -7.85 -14.53 -26.71
CA PRO A 101 -8.07 -15.31 -27.92
C PRO A 101 -8.33 -16.76 -27.47
N GLU A 102 -9.53 -17.26 -27.67
CA GLU A 102 -9.82 -18.68 -27.48
C GLU A 102 -8.79 -19.51 -28.28
N PRO A 103 -8.32 -20.66 -27.73
CA PRO A 103 -7.34 -21.50 -28.39
C PRO A 103 -7.83 -22.12 -29.71
#